data_AF-A0A317KQQ0-F1
#
_entry.id   AF-A0A317KQQ0-F1
#
_cell.length_a   1.000
_cell.length_b   1.000
_cell.length_c   1.000
_cell.angle_alpha   90.00
_cell.angle_beta   90.00
_cell.angle_gamma   90.00
#
_symmetry.space_group_name_H-M   'P 1'
#
loop_
_entity.id
_entity.type
_entity.pdbx_description
1 polymer ?
#
loop_
_entity_poly.entity_id
_entity_poly.type
_entity_poly.pdbx_seq_one_letter_code
_entity_poly.pdbx_strand_id
1 'polypeptide(L)'
;MARAVVVRALRDHQQGQEAERLALGVKWPSLGYVFTTPIGTPLDPRNCTRLVQDQCVAAGLPAIRLHDLRHGCVSVLLALGVPPGR
;
A
#
# COMPACT_ATOMS: atom_id res chain seq x y z
N MET A 1 -9.41 -9.63 13.56
CA MET A 1 -8.16 -8.83 13.66
C MET A 1 -7.76 -8.15 12.35
N ALA A 2 -7.68 -8.85 11.21
CA ALA A 2 -7.22 -8.28 9.93
C ALA A 2 -7.95 -6.98 9.48
N ARG A 3 -9.29 -6.93 9.61
CA ARG A 3 -10.07 -5.72 9.28
C ARG A 3 -9.63 -4.49 10.08
N ALA A 4 -9.35 -4.64 11.37
CA ALA A 4 -8.93 -3.52 12.22
C ALA A 4 -7.55 -2.99 11.82
N VAL A 5 -6.63 -3.89 11.46
CA VAL A 5 -5.29 -3.54 10.96
C VAL A 5 -5.37 -2.76 9.66
N VAL A 6 -6.17 -3.23 8.68
CA VAL A 6 -6.33 -2.54 7.39
C VAL A 6 -6.98 -1.17 7.56
N VAL A 7 -8.04 -1.06 8.37
CA VAL A 7 -8.70 0.23 8.62
C VAL A 7 -7.75 1.23 9.27
N ARG A 8 -6.93 0.79 10.23
CA ARG A 8 -5.92 1.66 10.85
C ARG A 8 -4.90 2.13 9.82
N ALA A 9 -4.32 1.21 9.04
CA ALA A 9 -3.32 1.56 8.02
C ALA A 9 -3.86 2.57 7.00
N LEU A 10 -5.12 2.43 6.56
CA LEU A 10 -5.74 3.38 5.62
C LEU A 10 -6.00 4.75 6.25
N ARG A 11 -6.32 4.82 7.54
CA ARG A 11 -6.46 6.10 8.26
C ARG A 11 -5.12 6.79 8.45
N ASP A 12 -4.09 6.04 8.84
CA ASP A 12 -2.73 6.56 8.99
C ASP A 12 -2.23 7.13 7.63
N HIS A 13 -2.49 6.40 6.54
CA HIS A 13 -2.19 6.84 5.17
C HIS A 13 -2.95 8.12 4.80
N GLN A 14 -4.25 8.18 5.08
CA GLN A 14 -5.08 9.36 4.83
C GLN A 14 -4.56 10.60 5.58
N GLN A 15 -4.14 10.45 6.82
CA GLN A 15 -3.56 11.54 7.62
C GLN A 15 -2.25 12.05 7.03
N GLY A 16 -1.39 11.14 6.55
CA GLY A 16 -0.15 11.50 5.86
C GLY A 16 -0.42 12.31 4.60
N GLN A 17 -1.32 11.84 3.73
CA GLN A 17 -1.71 12.55 2.52
C GLN A 17 -2.35 13.92 2.79
N GLU A 18 -3.12 14.05 3.87
CA GLU A 18 -3.67 15.35 4.26
C GLU A 18 -2.56 16.34 4.60
N ALA A 19 -1.53 15.90 5.33
CA ALA A 19 -0.38 16.73 5.63
C ALA A 19 0.40 17.14 4.36
N GLU A 20 0.59 16.21 3.42
CA GLU A 20 1.22 16.48 2.11
C GLU A 20 0.39 17.47 1.28
N ARG A 21 -0.94 17.31 1.28
CA ARG A 21 -1.89 18.21 0.63
C ARG A 21 -1.82 19.62 1.20
N LEU A 22 -1.83 19.75 2.52
CA LEU A 22 -1.72 21.05 3.19
C LEU A 22 -0.37 21.72 2.88
N ALA A 23 0.72 20.95 2.81
CA ALA A 23 2.04 21.47 2.48
C ALA A 23 2.13 22.02 1.03
N LEU A 24 1.43 21.40 0.08
CA LEU A 24 1.40 21.83 -1.33
C LEU A 24 0.30 22.86 -1.64
N GLY A 25 -0.75 22.91 -0.84
CA GLY A 25 -1.88 23.81 -0.98
C GLY A 25 -2.53 23.74 -2.35
N VAL A 26 -2.68 24.90 -3.01
CA VAL A 26 -3.35 25.03 -4.32
C VAL A 26 -2.70 24.23 -5.46
N LYS A 27 -1.45 23.78 -5.29
CA LYS A 27 -0.75 22.95 -6.29
C LYS A 27 -1.15 21.48 -6.20
N TRP A 28 -1.89 21.06 -5.17
CA TRP A 28 -2.34 19.69 -5.04
C TRP A 28 -3.39 19.33 -6.10
N PRO A 29 -3.17 18.29 -6.92
CA PRO A 29 -4.12 17.91 -7.96
C PRO A 29 -5.35 17.21 -7.37
N SER A 30 -6.55 17.64 -7.78
CA SER A 30 -7.83 17.10 -7.29
C SER A 30 -8.26 15.85 -8.06
N LEU A 31 -7.48 14.77 -7.96
CA LEU A 31 -7.69 13.54 -8.76
C LEU A 31 -8.46 12.43 -8.03
N GLY A 32 -8.67 12.54 -6.72
CA GLY A 32 -9.48 11.59 -5.94
C GLY A 32 -8.85 10.21 -5.71
N TYR A 33 -7.55 10.04 -5.94
CA TYR A 33 -6.85 8.77 -5.67
C TYR A 33 -6.61 8.55 -4.18
N VAL A 34 -6.79 7.30 -3.74
CA VAL A 34 -6.49 6.88 -2.36
C VAL A 34 -4.98 6.78 -2.12
N PHE A 35 -4.21 6.34 -3.12
CA PHE A 35 -2.74 6.27 -3.03
C PHE A 35 -2.12 7.17 -4.09
N THR A 36 -1.27 8.08 -3.66
CA THR A 36 -0.59 9.06 -4.51
C THR A 36 0.89 9.12 -4.15
N THR A 37 1.66 9.78 -5.01
CA THR A 37 2.96 10.33 -4.62
C THR A 37 2.75 11.44 -3.57
N PRO A 38 3.83 11.93 -2.93
CA PRO A 38 3.76 13.07 -2.00
C PRO A 38 3.30 14.38 -2.64
N ILE A 39 3.16 14.42 -3.98
CA ILE A 39 2.65 15.58 -4.72
C ILE A 39 1.24 15.36 -5.29
N GLY A 40 0.54 14.31 -4.85
CA GLY A 40 -0.84 14.02 -5.24
C GLY A 40 -1.00 13.37 -6.62
N THR A 41 0.08 13.04 -7.32
CA THR A 41 0.01 12.36 -8.62
C THR A 41 -0.15 10.84 -8.45
N PRO A 42 -0.65 10.12 -9.48
CA PRO A 42 -0.72 8.66 -9.45
C PRO A 42 0.64 8.01 -9.21
N LEU A 43 0.64 6.88 -8.51
CA LEU A 43 1.84 6.05 -8.36
C LEU A 43 2.13 5.29 -9.66
N ASP A 44 3.40 5.31 -10.09
CA ASP A 44 3.87 4.44 -11.17
C ASP A 44 4.02 2.99 -10.64
N PRO A 45 3.46 1.97 -11.34
CA PRO A 45 3.58 0.57 -10.93
C PRO A 45 5.02 0.08 -10.72
N ARG A 46 6.00 0.62 -11.46
CA ARG A 46 7.43 0.30 -11.29
C ARG A 46 7.96 0.84 -9.98
N ASN A 47 7.51 2.03 -9.57
CA ASN A 47 7.89 2.60 -8.27
C ASN A 47 7.32 1.76 -7.11
N CYS A 48 6.08 1.25 -7.24
CA CYS A 48 5.53 0.32 -6.25
C CYS A 48 6.35 -0.97 -6.17
N THR A 49 6.76 -1.52 -7.32
CA THR A 49 7.61 -2.72 -7.37
C THR A 49 8.96 -2.48 -6.71
N ARG A 50 9.61 -1.36 -7.03
CA ARG A 50 10.90 -0.97 -6.44
C ARG A 50 10.77 -0.77 -4.93
N LEU A 51 9.71 -0.12 -4.48
CA LEU A 51 9.45 0.08 -3.04
C LEU A 51 9.39 -1.26 -2.30
N VAL A 52 8.69 -2.26 -2.84
CA VAL A 52 8.66 -3.59 -2.22
C VAL A 52 10.05 -4.21 -2.17
N GLN A 53 10.82 -4.15 -3.26
CA GLN A 53 12.18 -4.67 -3.31
C GLN A 53 13.10 -4.00 -2.28
N ASP A 54 13.04 -2.67 -2.19
CA ASP A 54 13.81 -1.87 -1.22
C ASP A 54 13.47 -2.29 0.23
N GLN A 55 12.19 -2.52 0.52
CA GLN A 55 11.76 -3.02 1.83
C GLN A 55 12.23 -4.45 2.11
N CYS A 56 12.28 -5.32 1.10
CA CYS A 56 12.80 -6.68 1.27
C CYS A 56 14.28 -6.66 1.63
N VAL A 57 15.06 -5.83 0.93
CA VAL A 57 16.49 -5.64 1.24
C VAL A 57 16.65 -5.12 2.67
N ALA A 58 15.88 -4.10 3.06
CA ALA A 58 15.94 -3.53 4.41
C ALA A 58 15.57 -4.54 5.50
N ALA A 59 14.66 -5.47 5.20
CA ALA A 59 14.24 -6.54 6.11
C ALA A 59 15.13 -7.80 6.06
N GLY A 60 16.17 -7.84 5.22
CA GLY A 60 17.02 -9.02 5.04
C GLY A 60 16.31 -10.19 4.35
N LEU A 61 15.25 -9.91 3.60
CA LEU A 61 14.44 -10.90 2.90
C LEU A 61 14.93 -11.11 1.46
N PRO A 62 14.70 -12.30 0.87
CA PRO A 62 14.87 -12.51 -0.55
C PRO A 62 14.03 -11.52 -1.37
N ALA A 63 14.46 -11.26 -2.61
CA ALA A 63 13.68 -10.43 -3.52
C ALA A 63 12.32 -11.10 -3.83
N ILE A 64 11.23 -10.51 -3.35
CA ILE A 64 9.86 -10.90 -3.66
C ILE A 64 9.20 -9.86 -4.56
N ARG A 65 8.25 -10.30 -5.39
CA ARG A 65 7.50 -9.42 -6.29
C ARG A 65 6.30 -8.87 -5.55
N LEU A 66 5.81 -7.70 -5.99
CA LEU A 66 4.60 -7.10 -5.43
C LEU A 66 3.38 -8.04 -5.47
N HIS A 67 3.21 -8.83 -6.54
CA HIS A 67 2.10 -9.79 -6.63
C HIS A 67 2.24 -11.00 -5.69
N ASP A 68 3.46 -11.33 -5.25
CA ASP A 68 3.67 -12.43 -4.30
C ASP A 68 3.05 -12.10 -2.94
N LEU A 69 2.94 -10.81 -2.59
CA LEU A 69 2.22 -10.38 -1.39
C LEU A 69 0.74 -10.80 -1.45
N ARG A 70 0.11 -10.71 -2.62
CA ARG A 70 -1.28 -11.17 -2.81
C ARG A 70 -1.37 -12.68 -2.68
N HIS A 71 -0.43 -13.42 -3.26
CA HIS A 71 -0.38 -14.87 -3.10
C HIS A 71 -0.17 -15.29 -1.64
N GLY A 72 0.73 -14.61 -0.92
CA GLY A 72 0.94 -14.82 0.52
C GLY A 72 -0.33 -14.54 1.34
N CYS A 73 -1.05 -13.46 1.02
CA CYS A 73 -2.34 -13.16 1.65
C CYS A 73 -3.34 -14.31 1.44
N VAL A 74 -3.47 -14.84 0.22
CA VAL A 74 -4.33 -16.00 -0.06
C VAL A 74 -3.91 -17.22 0.77
N SER A 75 -2.61 -17.55 0.81
CA SER A 75 -2.11 -18.68 1.62
C SER A 75 -2.43 -18.51 3.10
N VAL A 76 -2.27 -17.29 3.65
CA VAL A 76 -2.64 -16.98 5.05
C VAL A 76 -4.14 -17.13 5.27
N LEU A 77 -4.98 -16.62 4.37
CA LEU A 77 -6.43 -16.72 4.48
C LEU A 77 -6.90 -18.19 4.43
N LEU A 78 -6.33 -19.00 3.53
CA LEU A 78 -6.61 -20.44 3.44
C LEU A 78 -6.20 -21.17 4.72
N ALA A 79 -5.02 -20.87 5.28
CA ALA A 79 -4.56 -21.44 6.54
C ALA A 79 -5.46 -21.07 7.73
N LEU A 80 -6.12 -19.91 7.66
CA LEU A 80 -7.13 -19.46 8.61
C LEU A 80 -8.54 -20.03 8.34
N GLY A 81 -8.69 -20.93 7.37
CA GLY A 81 -9.96 -21.57 7.02
C GLY A 81 -10.92 -20.66 6.23
N VAL A 82 -10.45 -19.54 5.69
CA VAL A 82 -11.25 -18.68 4.82
C VAL A 82 -11.31 -19.31 3.43
N PRO A 83 -12.48 -19.72 2.94
CA PRO A 83 -12.59 -20.33 1.63
C PRO A 83 -12.24 -19.31 0.54
N PRO A 84 -11.61 -19.74 -0.57
CA PRO A 84 -11.48 -18.87 -1.74
C PRO A 84 -12.90 -18.54 -2.22
N GLY A 85 -13.14 -17.27 -2.57
CA GLY A 85 -14.43 -16.85 -3.13
C GLY A 85 -14.76 -17.70 -4.36
N ARG A 86 -16.04 -18.08 -4.49
CA ARG A 86 -16.54 -18.77 -5.69
C ARG A 86 -16.24 -17.98 -6.95
#